data_AF-A0A5N7BEX5-F1
#
_entry.id   AF-A0A5N7BEX5-F1
#
_cell.length_a   1.000
_cell.length_b   1.000
_cell.length_c   1.000
_cell.angle_alpha   90.00
_cell.angle_beta   90.00
_cell.angle_gamma   90.00
#
_symmetry.space_group_name_H-M   'P 1'
#
loop_
_entity.id
_entity.type
_entity.pdbx_description
1 polymer ?
#
loop_
_entity_poly.entity_id
_entity_poly.type
_entity_poly.pdbx_seq_one_letter_code
_entity_poly.pdbx_strand_id
1 'polypeptide(L)'
;MKMASQKRGPPSSETQLPTRIRTHSPGATQRLLPSPACPGEVKTHDRGSLSKIPPGFDVFEAFAKIRANKSLKDEDAFLELLATYDIPLSTLSQISAKKLEVSFSNKTYKEIAPFVWLEPNKAGHDMVRLDIFRSRIPTTMFRDIIRDVDDALTQYGPLDFHDNEEARSRFISSLFVRIVCVFNSLVVNKPETLLEGEPTRKGRIEHHFVALDSVSIVFVEVKKTWTMGRQGLDAKGQVLAECAASDYANMRQGLWVPILAILCDGNNFEFFVFDSSAKRIYSSRRVPGIIAKELGDHSDLLLSIKQTCEYLFDWFIMGYINGLQSFGHRSLNRSRTKIWESTGQWESALANANTAHWYLREAAEAANERDFEHAENMASQGLERLIQSVSNVPYEPIYERSLASLWDGSMPLEEALSSRNIF
;
A
#
# COMPACT_ATOMS: atom_id res chain seq x y z
N MET A 1 75.67 13.59 24.36
CA MET A 1 74.36 13.79 25.00
C MET A 1 73.63 14.92 24.27
N LYS A 2 72.66 14.54 23.43
CA LYS A 2 71.61 15.39 22.81
C LYS A 2 70.52 15.63 23.89
N MET A 3 69.67 16.65 23.91
CA MET A 3 69.39 17.78 23.01
C MET A 3 68.51 18.82 23.77
N ALA A 4 68.72 20.10 23.44
CA ALA A 4 67.78 21.22 23.27
C ALA A 4 66.44 21.26 24.05
N SER A 5 66.18 22.25 24.90
CA SER A 5 65.87 23.68 24.63
C SER A 5 64.36 23.96 24.50
N GLN A 6 63.81 24.53 25.58
CA GLN A 6 62.47 25.11 25.64
C GLN A 6 62.49 26.55 25.12
N LYS A 7 61.63 26.85 24.14
CA LYS A 7 60.94 28.15 23.96
C LYS A 7 59.87 27.99 22.87
N ARG A 8 58.59 28.12 23.22
CA ARG A 8 57.48 28.33 22.27
C ARG A 8 56.79 29.64 22.59
N GLY A 9 56.52 30.40 21.54
CA GLY A 9 55.96 31.75 21.54
C GLY A 9 54.44 31.81 21.70
N PRO A 10 53.86 33.01 21.51
CA PRO A 10 52.45 33.29 21.77
C PRO A 10 51.52 32.74 20.67
N PRO A 11 50.23 32.54 20.98
CA PRO A 11 49.26 32.04 20.02
C PRO A 11 48.87 33.12 19.01
N SER A 12 48.93 32.75 17.74
CA SER A 12 48.39 33.51 16.61
C SER A 12 46.87 33.50 16.63
N SER A 13 46.31 34.69 16.47
CA SER A 13 44.89 35.04 16.33
C SER A 13 44.10 34.15 15.38
N GLU A 14 43.07 33.50 15.92
CA GLU A 14 41.96 32.92 15.14
C GLU A 14 41.21 34.02 14.40
N THR A 15 41.19 33.91 13.08
CA THR A 15 40.27 34.68 12.24
C THR A 15 38.91 34.00 12.35
N GLN A 16 38.03 34.55 13.20
CA GLN A 16 36.64 34.13 13.31
C GLN A 16 35.92 34.43 11.98
N LEU A 17 35.55 33.38 11.26
CA LEU A 17 34.56 33.42 10.18
C LEU A 17 33.20 33.77 10.79
N PRO A 18 32.38 34.63 10.14
CA PRO A 18 31.15 35.14 10.71
C PRO A 18 30.17 33.99 10.95
N THR A 19 29.74 33.88 12.21
CA THR A 19 28.67 33.02 12.69
C THR A 19 27.44 33.26 11.82
N ARG A 20 27.17 32.32 10.92
CA ARG A 20 25.96 32.30 10.10
C ARG A 20 24.78 32.12 11.04
N ILE A 21 24.14 33.23 11.37
CA ILE A 21 22.85 33.29 12.05
C ILE A 21 21.91 32.37 11.27
N ARG A 22 21.63 31.18 11.81
CA ARG A 22 20.53 30.34 11.37
C ARG A 22 19.27 31.14 11.70
N THR A 23 18.76 31.85 10.71
CA THR A 23 17.35 32.24 10.65
C THR A 23 16.54 30.95 10.73
N HIS A 24 16.02 30.67 11.93
CA HIS A 24 14.94 29.72 12.12
C HIS A 24 13.81 30.14 11.18
N SER A 25 13.59 29.35 10.13
CA SER A 25 12.40 29.47 9.31
C SER A 25 11.21 29.03 10.16
N PRO A 26 10.15 29.86 10.31
CA PRO A 26 8.93 29.45 10.98
C PRO A 26 8.15 28.57 10.00
N GLY A 27 8.38 27.27 10.08
CA GLY A 27 7.79 26.30 9.16
C GLY A 27 8.20 24.89 9.50
N ALA A 28 8.05 24.49 10.77
CA ALA A 28 8.08 23.07 11.10
C ALA A 28 6.89 22.43 10.38
N THR A 29 7.15 21.71 9.29
CA THR A 29 6.13 20.94 8.57
C THR A 29 5.45 20.03 9.59
N GLN A 30 4.17 20.27 9.85
CA GLN A 30 3.37 19.42 10.73
C GLN A 30 3.37 18.02 10.11
N ARG A 31 3.91 17.05 10.84
CA ARG A 31 4.03 15.66 10.40
C ARG A 31 3.58 14.77 11.54
N LEU A 32 2.82 13.74 11.18
CA LEU A 32 2.49 12.68 12.10
C LEU A 32 3.77 11.94 12.52
N LEU A 33 3.72 11.35 13.72
CA LEU A 33 4.82 10.51 14.19
C LEU A 33 4.97 9.29 13.28
N PRO A 34 6.20 8.84 13.00
CA PRO A 34 6.45 7.59 12.28
C PRO A 34 5.70 6.42 12.90
N SER A 35 5.15 5.56 12.04
CA SER A 35 4.49 4.31 12.43
C SER A 35 4.97 3.17 11.54
N PRO A 36 4.71 1.89 11.90
CA PRO A 36 5.05 0.77 11.03
C PRO A 36 4.45 0.90 9.62
N ALA A 37 3.22 1.39 9.51
CA ALA A 37 2.53 1.57 8.23
C ALA A 37 3.05 2.75 7.40
N CYS A 38 3.64 3.75 8.05
CA CYS A 38 4.22 4.93 7.40
C CYS A 38 5.48 5.35 8.19
N PRO A 39 6.64 4.73 7.91
CA PRO A 39 7.86 4.87 8.70
C PRO A 39 8.54 6.24 8.55
N GLY A 40 8.14 7.04 7.55
CA GLY A 40 8.70 8.38 7.34
C GLY A 40 10.07 8.38 6.65
N GLU A 41 10.68 7.22 6.46
CA GLU A 41 11.98 7.05 5.80
C GLU A 41 12.00 5.78 4.95
N VAL A 42 12.80 5.80 3.88
CA VAL A 42 13.06 4.63 3.05
C VAL A 42 14.15 3.79 3.71
N LYS A 43 13.83 2.55 4.04
CA LYS A 43 14.80 1.59 4.58
C LYS A 43 15.42 0.77 3.45
N THR A 44 16.42 -0.03 3.81
CA THR A 44 17.04 -1.00 2.90
C THR A 44 16.61 -2.41 3.28
N HIS A 45 16.55 -3.29 2.27
CA HIS A 45 16.24 -4.71 2.45
C HIS A 45 17.43 -5.42 3.12
N ASP A 46 17.24 -5.91 4.35
CA ASP A 46 18.23 -6.73 5.05
C ASP A 46 17.96 -8.23 4.82
N ARG A 47 18.20 -8.73 3.61
CA ARG A 47 18.01 -10.18 3.30
C ARG A 47 19.28 -11.03 3.40
N GLY A 48 20.41 -10.47 3.84
CA GLY A 48 21.70 -11.16 3.73
C GLY A 48 22.06 -11.42 2.26
N SER A 49 23.19 -12.10 2.02
CA SER A 49 23.63 -12.41 0.66
C SER A 49 22.82 -13.61 0.11
N LEU A 50 21.77 -13.34 -0.67
CA LEU A 50 21.10 -14.38 -1.47
C LEU A 50 22.14 -15.05 -2.39
N SER A 51 22.02 -16.37 -2.55
CA SER A 51 22.94 -17.12 -3.40
C SER A 51 22.59 -16.91 -4.87
N LYS A 52 23.59 -16.87 -5.76
CA LYS A 52 23.31 -16.99 -7.20
C LYS A 52 22.88 -18.42 -7.50
N ILE A 53 22.00 -18.58 -8.49
CA ILE A 53 21.69 -19.91 -9.03
C ILE A 53 23.02 -20.53 -9.53
N PRO A 54 23.34 -21.79 -9.18
CA PRO A 54 24.57 -22.42 -9.60
C PRO A 54 24.76 -22.39 -11.12
N PRO A 55 25.99 -22.17 -11.63
CA PRO A 55 26.25 -22.19 -13.07
C PRO A 55 25.75 -23.49 -13.70
N GLY A 56 25.03 -23.38 -14.81
CA GLY A 56 24.45 -24.53 -15.53
C GLY A 56 23.08 -24.97 -15.03
N PHE A 57 22.56 -24.39 -13.93
CA PHE A 57 21.17 -24.57 -13.51
C PHE A 57 20.33 -23.42 -14.05
N ASP A 58 19.18 -23.73 -14.64
CA ASP A 58 18.13 -22.72 -14.82
C ASP A 58 17.25 -22.59 -13.56
N VAL A 59 16.32 -21.63 -13.58
CA VAL A 59 15.45 -21.37 -12.43
C VAL A 59 14.49 -22.53 -12.14
N PHE A 60 14.09 -23.29 -13.16
CA PHE A 60 13.19 -24.44 -13.02
C PHE A 60 13.94 -25.64 -12.46
N GLU A 61 15.19 -25.84 -12.84
CA GLU A 61 16.07 -26.86 -12.27
C GLU A 61 16.40 -26.56 -10.81
N ALA A 62 16.68 -25.29 -10.47
CA ALA A 62 16.86 -24.86 -9.08
C ALA A 62 15.58 -25.10 -8.25
N PHE A 63 14.42 -24.75 -8.82
CA PHE A 63 13.11 -25.00 -8.22
C PHE A 63 12.85 -26.49 -8.02
N ALA A 64 13.01 -27.32 -9.05
CA ALA A 64 12.81 -28.76 -9.01
C ALA A 64 13.75 -29.43 -7.99
N LYS A 65 15.00 -28.95 -7.90
CA LYS A 65 15.97 -29.40 -6.91
C LYS A 65 15.56 -29.05 -5.49
N ILE A 66 15.12 -27.82 -5.22
CA ILE A 66 14.58 -27.43 -3.91
C ILE A 66 13.39 -28.32 -3.55
N ARG A 67 12.45 -28.45 -4.48
CA ARG A 67 11.23 -29.25 -4.33
C ARG A 67 11.56 -30.70 -3.97
N ALA A 68 12.46 -31.33 -4.72
CA ALA A 68 12.87 -32.71 -4.52
C ALA A 68 13.65 -32.91 -3.21
N ASN A 69 14.64 -32.05 -2.94
CA ASN A 69 15.52 -32.19 -1.77
C ASN A 69 14.76 -32.08 -0.45
N LYS A 70 13.75 -31.22 -0.39
CA LYS A 70 12.98 -30.94 0.82
C LYS A 70 11.58 -31.56 0.81
N SER A 71 11.22 -32.29 -0.26
CA SER A 71 9.88 -32.85 -0.48
C SER A 71 8.76 -31.82 -0.31
N LEU A 72 8.97 -30.62 -0.85
CA LEU A 72 8.06 -29.48 -0.71
C LEU A 72 6.92 -29.51 -1.75
N LYS A 73 5.80 -28.85 -1.44
CA LYS A 73 4.80 -28.47 -2.46
C LYS A 73 5.35 -27.34 -3.33
N ASP A 74 4.77 -27.15 -4.51
CA ASP A 74 5.28 -26.18 -5.49
C ASP A 74 5.39 -24.77 -4.93
N GLU A 75 4.41 -24.34 -4.16
CA GLU A 75 4.39 -22.97 -3.65
C GLU A 75 5.34 -22.80 -2.45
N ASP A 76 5.62 -23.86 -1.68
CA ASP A 76 6.65 -23.84 -0.62
C ASP A 76 8.05 -23.84 -1.23
N ALA A 77 8.25 -24.65 -2.27
CA ALA A 77 9.49 -24.66 -3.05
C ALA A 77 9.74 -23.30 -3.71
N PHE A 78 8.68 -22.60 -4.15
CA PHE A 78 8.78 -21.26 -4.71
C PHE A 78 9.20 -20.23 -3.65
N LEU A 79 8.58 -20.23 -2.47
CA LEU A 79 8.98 -19.34 -1.38
C LEU A 79 10.41 -19.58 -0.92
N GLU A 80 10.80 -20.86 -0.80
CA GLU A 80 12.18 -21.25 -0.49
C GLU A 80 13.15 -20.81 -1.59
N LEU A 81 12.74 -20.92 -2.86
CA LEU A 81 13.52 -20.45 -4.01
C LEU A 81 13.76 -18.94 -3.90
N LEU A 82 12.73 -18.14 -3.58
CA LEU A 82 12.85 -16.68 -3.37
C LEU A 82 13.67 -16.32 -2.12
N ALA A 83 13.66 -17.17 -1.10
CA ALA A 83 14.44 -16.99 0.13
C ALA A 83 15.90 -17.39 -0.03
N THR A 84 16.21 -18.30 -0.96
CA THR A 84 17.56 -18.86 -1.17
C THR A 84 18.33 -18.13 -2.26
N TYR A 85 17.66 -17.83 -3.38
CA TYR A 85 18.32 -17.43 -4.61
C TYR A 85 18.03 -16.00 -5.04
N ASP A 86 19.04 -15.39 -5.66
CA ASP A 86 18.97 -14.08 -6.27
C ASP A 86 18.39 -14.16 -7.70
N ILE A 87 17.06 -14.17 -7.84
CA ILE A 87 16.37 -14.40 -9.13
C ILE A 87 15.89 -13.10 -9.76
N PRO A 88 16.34 -12.75 -11.00
CA PRO A 88 15.86 -11.58 -11.72
C PRO A 88 14.34 -11.60 -11.95
N LEU A 89 13.68 -10.43 -11.94
CA LEU A 89 12.23 -10.33 -12.15
C LEU A 89 11.83 -10.87 -13.54
N SER A 90 12.63 -10.61 -14.57
CA SER A 90 12.41 -11.15 -15.92
C SER A 90 12.39 -12.68 -15.95
N THR A 91 13.19 -13.33 -15.10
CA THR A 91 13.20 -14.78 -14.93
C THR A 91 11.97 -15.27 -14.16
N LEU A 92 11.49 -14.52 -13.16
CA LEU A 92 10.23 -14.84 -12.47
C LEU A 92 9.01 -14.72 -13.39
N SER A 93 8.95 -13.69 -14.23
CA SER A 93 7.88 -13.55 -15.23
C SER A 93 7.86 -14.73 -16.20
N GLN A 94 9.02 -15.33 -16.50
CA GLN A 94 9.08 -16.56 -17.30
C GLN A 94 8.57 -17.80 -16.55
N ILE A 95 8.72 -17.87 -15.22
CA ILE A 95 8.15 -18.93 -14.38
C ILE A 95 6.62 -18.87 -14.42
N SER A 96 6.09 -17.65 -14.30
CA SER A 96 4.66 -17.35 -14.46
C SER A 96 4.15 -17.76 -15.84
N ALA A 97 4.78 -17.26 -16.91
CA ALA A 97 4.36 -17.52 -18.29
C ALA A 97 4.50 -19.00 -18.72
N LYS A 98 5.42 -19.74 -18.12
CA LYS A 98 5.60 -21.19 -18.35
C LYS A 98 4.71 -22.07 -17.48
N LYS A 99 3.71 -21.49 -16.80
CA LYS A 99 2.68 -22.18 -16.01
C LYS A 99 3.23 -23.07 -14.88
N LEU A 100 4.17 -22.56 -14.08
CA LEU A 100 4.18 -23.04 -12.70
C LEU A 100 2.86 -22.56 -12.08
N GLU A 101 1.89 -23.46 -11.88
CA GLU A 101 0.60 -23.18 -11.21
C GLU A 101 0.83 -22.90 -9.72
N VAL A 102 1.67 -21.93 -9.39
CA VAL A 102 1.92 -21.49 -8.03
C VAL A 102 0.85 -20.47 -7.68
N SER A 103 -0.15 -20.91 -6.93
CA SER A 103 -1.18 -20.05 -6.35
C SER A 103 -1.06 -20.06 -4.82
N PHE A 104 -0.92 -18.89 -4.20
CA PHE A 104 -0.89 -18.79 -2.75
C PHE A 104 -2.26 -19.02 -2.09
N SER A 105 -3.32 -19.19 -2.89
CA SER A 105 -4.68 -19.46 -2.41
C SER A 105 -4.84 -20.75 -1.59
N ASN A 106 -3.88 -21.66 -1.61
CA ASN A 106 -3.90 -22.88 -0.80
C ASN A 106 -2.95 -22.87 0.39
N LYS A 107 -2.29 -21.74 0.67
CA LYS A 107 -1.32 -21.65 1.75
C LYS A 107 -1.99 -21.60 3.11
N THR A 108 -1.52 -22.45 4.00
CA THR A 108 -1.87 -22.39 5.42
C THR A 108 -0.92 -21.44 6.14
N TYR A 109 -1.36 -20.89 7.28
CA TYR A 109 -0.50 -20.08 8.15
C TYR A 109 0.79 -20.83 8.53
N LYS A 110 0.67 -22.13 8.82
CA LYS A 110 1.78 -22.98 9.27
C LYS A 110 2.86 -23.12 8.19
N GLU A 111 2.46 -23.16 6.92
CA GLU A 111 3.38 -23.26 5.79
C GLU A 111 4.12 -21.93 5.53
N ILE A 112 3.43 -20.78 5.63
CA ILE A 112 4.06 -19.49 5.33
C ILE A 112 4.88 -18.91 6.47
N ALA A 113 4.48 -19.15 7.74
CA ALA A 113 5.07 -18.51 8.92
C ALA A 113 6.60 -18.54 8.96
N PRO A 114 7.29 -19.67 8.65
CA PRO A 114 8.75 -19.73 8.65
C PRO A 114 9.43 -18.76 7.69
N PHE A 115 8.75 -18.40 6.59
CA PHE A 115 9.29 -17.52 5.55
C PHE A 115 9.08 -16.02 5.84
N VAL A 116 8.25 -15.70 6.84
CA VAL A 116 7.84 -14.33 7.18
C VAL A 116 8.13 -13.99 8.65
N TRP A 117 9.14 -14.65 9.22
CA TRP A 117 9.66 -14.41 10.58
C TRP A 117 8.64 -14.64 11.70
N LEU A 118 7.69 -15.55 11.47
CA LEU A 118 6.70 -15.98 12.44
C LEU A 118 6.91 -17.46 12.81
N GLU A 119 6.38 -17.84 13.96
CA GLU A 119 6.38 -19.20 14.48
C GLU A 119 5.10 -19.94 14.05
N PRO A 120 5.22 -21.06 13.31
CA PRO A 120 4.06 -21.78 12.77
C PRO A 120 3.02 -22.21 13.81
N ASN A 121 3.47 -22.46 15.04
CA ASN A 121 2.63 -22.95 16.13
C ASN A 121 2.00 -21.82 16.96
N LYS A 122 2.38 -20.56 16.72
CA LYS A 122 1.83 -19.39 17.44
C LYS A 122 0.58 -18.82 16.81
N ALA A 123 0.15 -19.31 15.64
CA ALA A 123 -1.14 -18.96 15.02
C ALA A 123 -1.41 -17.44 14.93
N GLY A 124 -0.37 -16.64 14.65
CA GLY A 124 -0.44 -15.19 14.53
C GLY A 124 -0.38 -14.42 15.86
N HIS A 125 -0.27 -15.10 17.00
CA HIS A 125 -0.13 -14.45 18.32
C HIS A 125 1.24 -13.77 18.52
N ASP A 126 2.21 -14.09 17.68
CA ASP A 126 3.52 -13.48 17.58
C ASP A 126 3.58 -12.26 16.65
N MET A 127 2.48 -11.92 15.97
CA MET A 127 2.36 -10.65 15.26
C MET A 127 2.31 -9.49 16.26
N VAL A 128 3.02 -8.41 15.94
CA VAL A 128 3.03 -7.21 16.78
C VAL A 128 1.69 -6.49 16.64
N ARG A 129 1.18 -5.93 17.75
CA ARG A 129 -0.04 -5.13 17.70
C ARG A 129 0.17 -3.90 16.81
N LEU A 130 -0.81 -3.64 15.97
CA LEU A 130 -0.90 -2.45 15.13
C LEU A 130 -2.04 -1.57 15.61
N ASP A 131 -1.76 -0.29 15.82
CA ASP A 131 -2.81 0.70 16.00
C ASP A 131 -3.19 1.26 14.64
N ILE A 132 -4.50 1.39 14.40
CA ILE A 132 -5.08 1.89 13.17
C ILE A 132 -5.83 3.20 13.45
N PHE A 133 -5.78 4.09 12.48
CA PHE A 133 -6.32 5.44 12.60
C PHE A 133 -7.28 5.72 11.44
N ARG A 134 -8.16 6.69 11.66
CA ARG A 134 -9.08 7.17 10.62
C ARG A 134 -8.53 8.46 10.03
N SER A 135 -8.52 8.54 8.71
CA SER A 135 -8.36 9.80 7.99
C SER A 135 -9.75 10.26 7.55
N ARG A 136 -10.22 11.38 8.10
CA ARG A 136 -11.60 11.85 7.90
C ARG A 136 -11.85 12.23 6.45
N ILE A 137 -12.82 11.60 5.81
CA ILE A 137 -13.27 11.94 4.45
C ILE A 137 -14.22 13.16 4.52
N PRO A 138 -14.06 14.20 3.68
CA PRO A 138 -15.02 15.31 3.59
C PRO A 138 -16.44 14.84 3.27
N THR A 139 -17.43 15.56 3.76
CA THR A 139 -18.85 15.22 3.60
C THR A 139 -19.28 15.18 2.13
N THR A 140 -18.70 16.02 1.27
CA THR A 140 -18.93 16.00 -0.18
C THR A 140 -18.49 14.67 -0.79
N MET A 141 -17.24 14.29 -0.60
CA MET A 141 -16.68 13.02 -1.10
C MET A 141 -17.40 11.80 -0.51
N PHE A 142 -17.79 11.85 0.77
CA PHE A 142 -18.51 10.75 1.39
C PHE A 142 -19.92 10.55 0.80
N ARG A 143 -20.62 11.64 0.45
CA ARG A 143 -21.91 11.54 -0.26
C ARG A 143 -21.77 10.83 -1.60
N ASP A 144 -20.69 11.05 -2.33
CA ASP A 144 -20.46 10.34 -3.60
C ASP A 144 -20.13 8.87 -3.38
N ILE A 145 -19.39 8.52 -2.32
CA ILE A 145 -19.19 7.11 -1.92
C ILE A 145 -20.54 6.45 -1.60
N ILE A 146 -21.42 7.13 -0.87
CA ILE A 146 -22.74 6.56 -0.52
C ILE A 146 -23.61 6.34 -1.75
N ARG A 147 -23.55 7.21 -2.76
CA ARG A 147 -24.22 6.95 -4.03
C ARG A 147 -23.72 5.67 -4.70
N ASP A 148 -22.40 5.47 -4.74
CA ASP A 148 -21.82 4.26 -5.31
C ASP A 148 -22.23 3.00 -4.50
N VAL A 149 -22.34 3.12 -3.17
CA VAL A 149 -22.82 2.05 -2.29
C VAL A 149 -24.31 1.77 -2.51
N ASP A 150 -25.15 2.79 -2.64
CA ASP A 150 -26.58 2.66 -2.91
C ASP A 150 -26.83 1.97 -4.26
N ASP A 151 -26.04 2.32 -5.28
CA ASP A 151 -26.05 1.64 -6.58
C ASP A 151 -25.66 0.16 -6.43
N ALA A 152 -24.62 -0.14 -5.64
CA ALA A 152 -24.19 -1.51 -5.36
C ALA A 152 -25.23 -2.31 -4.55
N LEU A 153 -25.89 -1.69 -3.56
CA LEU A 153 -27.00 -2.30 -2.81
C LEU A 153 -28.18 -2.60 -3.72
N THR A 154 -28.49 -1.70 -4.65
CA THR A 154 -29.57 -1.87 -5.63
C THR A 154 -29.24 -3.01 -6.60
N GLN A 155 -28.00 -3.09 -7.07
CA GLN A 155 -27.57 -4.05 -8.07
C GLN A 155 -27.34 -5.45 -7.52
N TYR A 156 -26.72 -5.58 -6.34
CA TYR A 156 -26.26 -6.85 -5.77
C TYR A 156 -27.03 -7.27 -4.51
N GLY A 157 -27.88 -6.39 -3.99
CA GLY A 157 -28.55 -6.59 -2.70
C GLY A 157 -27.64 -6.33 -1.49
N PRO A 158 -28.17 -6.46 -0.26
CA PRO A 158 -27.40 -6.40 0.97
C PRO A 158 -26.23 -7.39 1.02
N LEU A 159 -25.13 -6.97 1.67
CA LEU A 159 -23.89 -7.74 1.83
C LEU A 159 -24.08 -9.16 2.41
N ASP A 160 -25.10 -9.35 3.25
CA ASP A 160 -25.42 -10.64 3.85
C ASP A 160 -26.05 -11.64 2.88
N PHE A 161 -26.54 -11.18 1.72
CA PHE A 161 -27.11 -12.02 0.67
C PHE A 161 -26.11 -12.35 -0.44
N HIS A 162 -24.87 -11.87 -0.33
CA HIS A 162 -23.83 -12.17 -1.32
C HIS A 162 -23.23 -13.55 -1.07
N ASP A 163 -23.77 -14.56 -1.77
CA ASP A 163 -23.31 -15.96 -1.72
C ASP A 163 -22.04 -16.22 -2.55
N ASN A 164 -21.78 -15.39 -3.56
CA ASN A 164 -20.57 -15.44 -4.39
C ASN A 164 -19.60 -14.29 -4.03
N GLU A 165 -18.29 -14.49 -4.17
CA GLU A 165 -17.32 -13.41 -3.85
C GLU A 165 -17.34 -12.29 -4.87
N GLU A 166 -17.73 -12.54 -6.12
CA GLU A 166 -17.71 -11.48 -7.12
C GLU A 166 -18.67 -10.33 -6.78
N ALA A 167 -19.91 -10.65 -6.39
CA ALA A 167 -20.89 -9.67 -5.94
C ALA A 167 -20.39 -8.93 -4.69
N ARG A 168 -19.79 -9.66 -3.75
CA ARG A 168 -19.21 -9.10 -2.54
C ARG A 168 -18.06 -8.14 -2.86
N SER A 169 -17.15 -8.52 -3.75
CA SER A 169 -16.03 -7.67 -4.17
C SER A 169 -16.46 -6.44 -4.94
N ARG A 170 -17.47 -6.56 -5.81
CA ARG A 170 -18.05 -5.39 -6.47
C ARG A 170 -18.70 -4.45 -5.46
N PHE A 171 -19.38 -4.97 -4.45
CA PHE A 171 -19.91 -4.17 -3.36
C PHE A 171 -18.79 -3.52 -2.53
N ILE A 172 -17.77 -4.26 -2.10
CA ILE A 172 -16.66 -3.72 -1.31
C ILE A 172 -15.85 -2.69 -2.12
N SER A 173 -15.75 -2.85 -3.44
CA SER A 173 -15.11 -1.88 -4.33
C SER A 173 -15.81 -0.51 -4.32
N SER A 174 -17.13 -0.47 -4.12
CA SER A 174 -17.87 0.80 -4.00
C SER A 174 -17.39 1.67 -2.83
N LEU A 175 -16.83 1.05 -1.78
CA LEU A 175 -16.32 1.77 -0.60
C LEU A 175 -15.06 2.59 -0.90
N PHE A 176 -14.24 2.14 -1.86
CA PHE A 176 -12.93 2.73 -2.12
C PHE A 176 -12.74 3.25 -3.54
N VAL A 177 -13.70 3.09 -4.45
CA VAL A 177 -13.56 3.59 -5.84
C VAL A 177 -13.27 5.09 -5.86
N ARG A 178 -14.05 5.91 -5.14
CA ARG A 178 -13.82 7.36 -5.04
C ARG A 178 -12.52 7.68 -4.34
N ILE A 179 -12.12 6.88 -3.34
CA ILE A 179 -10.85 7.03 -2.64
C ILE A 179 -9.68 6.86 -3.61
N VAL A 180 -9.68 5.79 -4.40
CA VAL A 180 -8.64 5.51 -5.39
C VAL A 180 -8.59 6.60 -6.46
N CYS A 181 -9.74 7.12 -6.89
CA CYS A 181 -9.81 8.21 -7.86
C CYS A 181 -9.11 9.50 -7.42
N VAL A 182 -8.99 9.78 -6.11
CA VAL A 182 -8.26 10.96 -5.60
C VAL A 182 -6.80 10.96 -6.04
N PHE A 183 -6.21 9.78 -6.24
CA PHE A 183 -4.80 9.63 -6.61
C PHE A 183 -4.54 9.76 -8.12
N ASN A 184 -5.57 10.03 -8.94
CA ASN A 184 -5.47 10.30 -10.37
C ASN A 184 -4.53 9.33 -11.13
N SER A 185 -4.75 8.02 -10.98
CA SER A 185 -3.93 6.94 -11.58
C SER A 185 -2.50 6.79 -11.06
N LEU A 186 -2.09 7.55 -10.03
CA LEU A 186 -0.81 7.27 -9.33
C LEU A 186 -0.92 6.08 -8.39
N VAL A 187 -2.14 5.76 -7.94
CA VAL A 187 -2.50 4.51 -7.27
C VAL A 187 -3.47 3.77 -8.17
N VAL A 188 -3.07 2.58 -8.64
CA VAL A 188 -3.89 1.77 -9.55
C VAL A 188 -4.05 0.37 -9.02
N ASN A 189 -5.27 -0.16 -9.11
CA ASN A 189 -5.51 -1.57 -8.86
C ASN A 189 -4.99 -2.39 -10.05
N LYS A 190 -4.05 -3.30 -9.78
CA LYS A 190 -3.67 -4.34 -10.72
C LYS A 190 -4.28 -5.65 -10.21
N PRO A 191 -5.34 -6.16 -10.87
CA PRO A 191 -5.98 -7.41 -10.47
C PRO A 191 -5.10 -8.64 -10.83
N GLU A 192 -4.01 -8.45 -11.56
CA GLU A 192 -3.04 -9.49 -11.88
C GLU A 192 -2.05 -9.65 -10.72
N THR A 193 -2.06 -10.84 -10.12
CA THR A 193 -1.07 -11.30 -9.14
C THR A 193 0.34 -11.27 -9.75
N LEU A 194 1.35 -11.15 -8.91
CA LEU A 194 2.77 -11.21 -9.30
C LEU A 194 3.19 -12.50 -10.02
N LEU A 195 2.40 -13.54 -9.84
CA LEU A 195 2.40 -14.77 -10.61
C LEU A 195 1.03 -14.84 -11.27
N GLU A 196 0.94 -14.73 -12.59
CA GLU A 196 -0.30 -14.91 -13.35
C GLU A 196 -0.86 -16.32 -13.07
N GLY A 197 -1.69 -16.44 -12.04
CA GLY A 197 -2.43 -17.64 -11.71
C GLY A 197 -3.78 -17.60 -12.39
N GLU A 198 -4.34 -18.76 -12.76
CA GLU A 198 -5.75 -18.80 -13.14
C GLU A 198 -6.61 -18.24 -12.00
N PRO A 199 -7.67 -17.46 -12.29
CA PRO A 199 -8.58 -16.95 -11.28
C PRO A 199 -9.02 -18.10 -10.37
N THR A 200 -8.76 -17.95 -9.08
CA THR A 200 -8.81 -19.08 -8.16
C THR A 200 -10.25 -19.60 -8.06
N ARG A 201 -10.46 -20.88 -8.39
CA ARG A 201 -11.77 -21.55 -8.28
C ARG A 201 -12.31 -21.67 -6.85
N LYS A 202 -11.56 -21.18 -5.85
CA LYS A 202 -11.89 -21.28 -4.42
C LYS A 202 -12.57 -20.05 -3.86
N GLY A 203 -12.78 -19.02 -4.68
CA GLY A 203 -13.61 -17.93 -4.27
C GLY A 203 -12.92 -16.97 -3.30
N ARG A 204 -11.99 -16.22 -3.86
CA ARG A 204 -11.27 -15.12 -3.21
C ARG A 204 -10.99 -14.10 -4.29
N ILE A 205 -11.03 -12.82 -3.92
CA ILE A 205 -10.67 -11.74 -4.83
C ILE A 205 -9.54 -10.95 -4.19
N GLU A 206 -8.51 -10.72 -5.00
CA GLU A 206 -7.29 -10.06 -4.61
C GLU A 206 -7.16 -8.78 -5.41
N HIS A 207 -6.78 -7.70 -4.73
CA HIS A 207 -6.45 -6.43 -5.36
C HIS A 207 -5.06 -6.01 -4.93
N HIS A 208 -4.14 -5.84 -5.89
CA HIS A 208 -2.81 -5.30 -5.65
C HIS A 208 -2.80 -3.84 -6.11
N PHE A 209 -2.82 -2.90 -5.16
CA PHE A 209 -2.70 -1.49 -5.50
C PHE A 209 -1.23 -1.10 -5.61
N VAL A 210 -0.87 -0.63 -6.80
CA VAL A 210 0.46 -0.14 -7.12
C VAL A 210 0.46 1.39 -6.99
N ALA A 211 1.30 1.91 -6.10
CA ALA A 211 1.60 3.33 -6.00
C ALA A 211 3.01 3.59 -6.56
N LEU A 212 3.12 4.38 -7.64
CA LEU A 212 4.39 4.79 -8.25
C LEU A 212 5.36 3.62 -8.47
N ASP A 213 4.88 2.61 -9.21
CA ASP A 213 5.57 1.35 -9.54
C ASP A 213 5.83 0.36 -8.38
N SER A 214 5.58 0.75 -7.12
CA SER A 214 5.63 -0.18 -6.00
C SER A 214 4.26 -0.76 -5.67
N VAL A 215 4.17 -2.08 -5.49
CA VAL A 215 2.99 -2.70 -4.87
C VAL A 215 2.95 -2.24 -3.41
N SER A 216 2.00 -1.36 -3.07
CA SER A 216 1.93 -0.76 -1.73
C SER A 216 0.84 -1.38 -0.88
N ILE A 217 -0.27 -1.79 -1.49
CA ILE A 217 -1.43 -2.33 -0.77
C ILE A 217 -1.85 -3.66 -1.37
N VAL A 218 -2.04 -4.67 -0.52
CA VAL A 218 -2.61 -5.96 -0.88
C VAL A 218 -3.95 -6.09 -0.17
N PHE A 219 -5.03 -6.19 -0.94
CA PHE A 219 -6.37 -6.34 -0.40
C PHE A 219 -6.89 -7.73 -0.75
N VAL A 220 -7.17 -8.54 0.25
CA VAL A 220 -7.68 -9.91 0.10
C VAL A 220 -9.07 -10.00 0.69
N GLU A 221 -10.04 -10.31 -0.17
CA GLU A 221 -11.40 -10.57 0.22
C GLU A 221 -11.68 -12.06 0.35
N VAL A 222 -12.34 -12.44 1.45
CA VAL A 222 -12.73 -13.81 1.73
C VAL A 222 -14.21 -13.92 2.09
N LYS A 223 -14.76 -15.13 1.93
CA LYS A 223 -16.09 -15.47 2.45
C LYS A 223 -16.19 -15.24 3.96
N LYS A 224 -17.37 -14.81 4.41
CA LYS A 224 -17.71 -14.57 5.83
C LYS A 224 -17.40 -15.74 6.76
N THR A 225 -17.62 -16.97 6.31
CA THR A 225 -17.31 -18.18 7.09
C THR A 225 -15.81 -18.38 7.34
N TRP A 226 -14.96 -17.72 6.56
CA TRP A 226 -13.53 -18.00 6.51
C TRP A 226 -12.70 -17.10 7.41
N THR A 227 -13.31 -16.15 8.13
CA THR A 227 -12.54 -15.30 9.04
C THR A 227 -12.31 -15.95 10.41
N MET A 228 -12.94 -17.10 10.72
CA MET A 228 -12.86 -17.74 12.04
C MET A 228 -12.12 -19.09 12.03
N GLY A 229 -11.54 -19.44 13.19
CA GLY A 229 -10.89 -20.73 13.43
C GLY A 229 -9.74 -21.01 12.47
N ARG A 230 -9.64 -22.27 12.01
CA ARG A 230 -8.58 -22.73 11.11
C ARG A 230 -8.61 -22.00 9.76
N GLN A 231 -9.80 -21.77 9.21
CA GLN A 231 -9.96 -21.08 7.92
C GLN A 231 -9.48 -19.63 8.02
N GLY A 232 -9.72 -18.96 9.15
CA GLY A 232 -9.20 -17.61 9.42
C GLY A 232 -7.68 -17.57 9.43
N LEU A 233 -7.03 -18.56 10.03
CA LEU A 233 -5.57 -18.67 9.99
C LEU A 233 -5.07 -18.93 8.58
N ASP A 234 -5.70 -19.82 7.81
CA ASP A 234 -5.28 -20.09 6.44
C ASP A 234 -5.44 -18.84 5.54
N ALA A 235 -6.50 -18.06 5.72
CA ALA A 235 -6.66 -16.76 5.05
C ALA A 235 -5.53 -15.78 5.39
N LYS A 236 -5.10 -15.70 6.66
CA LYS A 236 -3.90 -14.94 7.05
C LYS A 236 -2.65 -15.49 6.38
N GLY A 237 -2.53 -16.81 6.29
CA GLY A 237 -1.41 -17.46 5.62
C GLY A 237 -1.24 -17.00 4.17
N GLN A 238 -2.34 -16.92 3.44
CA GLN A 238 -2.34 -16.37 2.08
C GLN A 238 -1.96 -14.89 2.04
N VAL A 239 -2.55 -14.05 2.88
CA VAL A 239 -2.21 -12.60 2.93
C VAL A 239 -0.72 -12.40 3.14
N LEU A 240 -0.10 -13.18 4.04
CA LEU A 240 1.34 -13.11 4.29
C LEU A 240 2.17 -13.57 3.10
N ALA A 241 1.71 -14.56 2.35
CA ALA A 241 2.38 -15.03 1.14
C ALA A 241 2.32 -13.97 0.02
N GLU A 242 1.16 -13.35 -0.18
CA GLU A 242 0.97 -12.24 -1.11
C GLU A 242 1.86 -11.03 -0.76
N CYS A 243 1.94 -10.69 0.53
CA CYS A 243 2.85 -9.65 1.01
C CYS A 243 4.31 -10.00 0.75
N ALA A 244 4.74 -11.23 1.01
CA ALA A 244 6.11 -11.67 0.79
C ALA A 244 6.50 -11.63 -0.70
N ALA A 245 5.59 -12.02 -1.58
CA ALA A 245 5.78 -11.93 -3.02
C ALA A 245 5.85 -10.46 -3.49
N SER A 246 4.95 -9.61 -3.00
CA SER A 246 4.90 -8.17 -3.29
C SER A 246 6.17 -7.44 -2.84
N ASP A 247 6.63 -7.71 -1.63
CA ASP A 247 7.90 -7.20 -1.08
C ASP A 247 9.09 -7.59 -1.96
N TYR A 248 9.14 -8.87 -2.36
CA TYR A 248 10.19 -9.35 -3.26
C TYR A 248 10.16 -8.63 -4.61
N ALA A 249 8.99 -8.39 -5.18
CA ALA A 249 8.86 -7.68 -6.44
C ALA A 249 9.34 -6.23 -6.35
N ASN A 250 8.96 -5.52 -5.28
CA ASN A 250 9.42 -4.17 -5.01
C ASN A 250 10.95 -4.14 -4.88
N MET A 251 11.52 -5.08 -4.10
CA MET A 251 12.97 -5.24 -3.96
C MET A 251 13.66 -5.38 -5.32
N ARG A 252 13.12 -6.20 -6.22
CA ARG A 252 13.69 -6.42 -7.56
C ARG A 252 13.70 -5.18 -8.43
N GLN A 253 12.79 -4.25 -8.18
CA GLN A 253 12.77 -2.96 -8.85
C GLN A 253 13.70 -1.93 -8.19
N GLY A 254 14.36 -2.30 -7.08
CA GLY A 254 15.18 -1.39 -6.27
C GLY A 254 14.34 -0.46 -5.41
N LEU A 255 13.12 -0.87 -5.07
CA LEU A 255 12.19 -0.15 -4.23
C LEU A 255 12.05 -0.86 -2.88
N TRP A 256 11.89 -0.06 -1.83
CA TRP A 256 11.48 -0.55 -0.51
C TRP A 256 10.25 0.22 -0.07
N VAL A 257 9.17 -0.49 0.22
CA VAL A 257 7.95 0.01 0.86
C VAL A 257 7.43 -1.09 1.79
N PRO A 258 6.93 -0.75 3.00
CA PRO A 258 6.19 -1.74 3.78
C PRO A 258 4.91 -2.11 3.01
N ILE A 259 4.60 -3.41 2.92
CA ILE A 259 3.35 -3.84 2.27
C ILE A 259 2.21 -3.68 3.27
N LEU A 260 1.22 -2.90 2.89
CA LEU A 260 0.03 -2.64 3.69
C LEU A 260 -1.06 -3.61 3.26
N ALA A 261 -1.39 -4.58 4.10
CA ALA A 261 -2.35 -5.63 3.74
C ALA A 261 -3.70 -5.44 4.43
N ILE A 262 -4.78 -5.84 3.77
CA ILE A 262 -6.14 -5.85 4.31
C ILE A 262 -6.74 -7.23 4.05
N LEU A 263 -7.21 -7.89 5.11
CA LEU A 263 -8.06 -9.07 5.02
C LEU A 263 -9.47 -8.69 5.44
N CYS A 264 -10.47 -8.94 4.59
CA CYS A 264 -11.86 -8.65 4.96
C CYS A 264 -12.88 -9.67 4.46
N ASP A 265 -14.00 -9.74 5.19
CA ASP A 265 -15.24 -10.37 4.72
C ASP A 265 -16.38 -9.36 4.53
N GLY A 266 -16.06 -8.07 4.55
CA GLY A 266 -16.97 -6.94 4.53
C GLY A 266 -17.56 -6.58 5.90
N ASN A 267 -17.90 -7.55 6.74
CA ASN A 267 -18.35 -7.29 8.11
C ASN A 267 -17.18 -7.07 9.09
N ASN A 268 -16.01 -7.59 8.74
CA ASN A 268 -14.80 -7.56 9.55
C ASN A 268 -13.61 -7.24 8.66
N PHE A 269 -12.71 -6.42 9.19
CA PHE A 269 -11.44 -6.07 8.57
C PHE A 269 -10.29 -6.41 9.52
N GLU A 270 -9.16 -6.85 8.98
CA GLU A 270 -7.91 -6.96 9.70
C GLU A 270 -6.80 -6.34 8.83
N PHE A 271 -6.08 -5.39 9.39
CA PHE A 271 -5.04 -4.63 8.73
C PHE A 271 -3.68 -5.17 9.14
N PHE A 272 -2.78 -5.30 8.17
CA PHE A 272 -1.44 -5.83 8.38
C PHE A 272 -0.38 -4.86 7.84
N VAL A 273 0.76 -4.83 8.51
CA VAL A 273 1.98 -4.25 7.95
C VAL A 273 3.03 -5.34 7.84
N PHE A 274 3.50 -5.57 6.62
CA PHE A 274 4.65 -6.42 6.34
C PHE A 274 5.89 -5.53 6.21
N ASP A 275 6.72 -5.47 7.25
CA ASP A 275 7.98 -4.71 7.23
C ASP A 275 9.16 -5.69 7.12
N SER A 276 9.65 -5.83 5.89
CA SER A 276 10.77 -6.72 5.56
C SER A 276 12.11 -6.23 6.08
N SER A 277 12.27 -4.92 6.27
CA SER A 277 13.49 -4.34 6.81
C SER A 277 13.59 -4.61 8.31
N ALA A 278 12.47 -4.47 9.03
CA ALA A 278 12.40 -4.79 10.45
C ALA A 278 12.23 -6.29 10.75
N LYS A 279 11.98 -7.11 9.71
CA LYS A 279 11.63 -8.54 9.83
C LYS A 279 10.46 -8.76 10.79
N ARG A 280 9.41 -7.95 10.64
CA ARG A 280 8.25 -7.93 11.54
C ARG A 280 6.95 -7.84 10.77
N ILE A 281 5.95 -8.55 11.31
CA ILE A 281 4.57 -8.47 10.88
C ILE A 281 3.76 -7.81 11.99
N TYR A 282 2.96 -6.81 11.60
CA TYR A 282 2.02 -6.15 12.50
C TYR A 282 0.59 -6.52 12.10
N SER A 283 -0.30 -6.62 13.08
CA SER A 283 -1.73 -6.86 12.85
C SER A 283 -2.59 -5.97 13.77
N SER A 284 -3.62 -5.36 13.20
CA SER A 284 -4.63 -4.60 13.95
C SER A 284 -5.54 -5.49 14.77
N ARG A 285 -5.48 -6.80 14.54
CA ARG A 285 -6.54 -7.77 14.85
C ARG A 285 -7.83 -7.37 14.14
N ARG A 286 -8.91 -8.06 14.48
CA ARG A 286 -10.23 -7.83 13.90
C ARG A 286 -10.80 -6.47 14.31
N VAL A 287 -11.26 -5.75 13.31
CA VAL A 287 -11.92 -4.45 13.39
C VAL A 287 -13.31 -4.62 12.78
N PRO A 288 -14.37 -4.14 13.42
CA PRO A 288 -15.71 -4.13 12.83
C PRO A 288 -15.72 -3.35 11.51
N GLY A 289 -16.36 -3.93 10.50
CA GLY A 289 -16.60 -3.34 9.19
C GLY A 289 -18.06 -2.92 9.05
N ILE A 290 -18.68 -3.35 7.96
CA ILE A 290 -20.04 -2.99 7.59
C ILE A 290 -21.05 -3.80 8.40
N ILE A 291 -21.93 -3.08 9.09
CA ILE A 291 -22.97 -3.66 9.95
C ILE A 291 -24.28 -3.70 9.15
N ALA A 292 -24.53 -4.84 8.48
CA ALA A 292 -25.72 -5.05 7.63
C ALA A 292 -26.79 -5.98 8.27
N LYS A 293 -26.43 -6.73 9.32
CA LYS A 293 -27.20 -7.90 9.80
C LYS A 293 -28.38 -7.59 10.70
N GLU A 294 -28.45 -6.41 11.26
CA GLU A 294 -29.53 -6.06 12.17
C GLU A 294 -30.50 -5.17 11.40
N LEU A 295 -31.80 -5.34 11.63
CA LEU A 295 -32.80 -4.30 11.36
C LEU A 295 -32.52 -3.06 12.24
N GLY A 296 -31.27 -2.59 12.25
CA GLY A 296 -30.85 -1.34 12.83
C GLY A 296 -31.29 -0.21 11.91
N ASP A 297 -31.27 1.00 12.48
CA ASP A 297 -31.53 2.22 11.74
C ASP A 297 -30.56 2.29 10.53
N HIS A 298 -31.02 2.80 9.38
CA HIS A 298 -30.14 3.03 8.21
C HIS A 298 -28.93 3.90 8.59
N SER A 299 -29.06 4.67 9.68
CA SER A 299 -28.00 5.37 10.37
C SER A 299 -26.81 4.50 10.79
N ASP A 300 -27.03 3.29 11.33
CA ASP A 300 -25.92 2.41 11.79
C ASP A 300 -25.11 1.87 10.60
N LEU A 301 -25.81 1.49 9.53
CA LEU A 301 -25.18 1.11 8.27
C LEU A 301 -24.34 2.28 7.72
N LEU A 302 -24.92 3.47 7.64
CA LEU A 302 -24.25 4.69 7.17
C LEU A 302 -23.00 5.02 8.00
N LEU A 303 -23.09 4.93 9.34
CA LEU A 303 -21.97 5.16 10.25
C LEU A 303 -20.87 4.11 10.08
N SER A 304 -21.23 2.83 9.94
CA SER A 304 -20.25 1.75 9.73
C SER A 304 -19.53 1.87 8.38
N ILE A 305 -20.24 2.28 7.32
CA ILE A 305 -19.65 2.58 6.01
C ILE A 305 -18.70 3.78 6.15
N LYS A 306 -19.12 4.86 6.82
CA LYS A 306 -18.28 6.04 7.06
C LYS A 306 -16.95 5.68 7.71
N GLN A 307 -17.01 4.93 8.82
CA GLN A 307 -15.82 4.51 9.56
C GLN A 307 -14.92 3.60 8.71
N THR A 308 -15.50 2.63 8.02
CA THR A 308 -14.77 1.70 7.16
C THR A 308 -14.03 2.46 6.05
N CYS A 309 -14.71 3.38 5.36
CA CYS A 309 -14.10 4.18 4.31
C CYS A 309 -12.96 5.07 4.85
N GLU A 310 -13.09 5.64 6.05
CA GLU A 310 -12.02 6.44 6.66
C GLU A 310 -10.78 5.63 7.04
N TYR A 311 -10.94 4.36 7.45
CA TYR A 311 -9.81 3.44 7.64
C TYR A 311 -9.13 3.09 6.32
N LEU A 312 -9.92 2.77 5.30
CA LEU A 312 -9.39 2.50 3.96
C LEU A 312 -8.65 3.72 3.41
N PHE A 313 -9.21 4.92 3.58
CA PHE A 313 -8.60 6.16 3.11
C PHE A 313 -7.24 6.42 3.76
N ASP A 314 -7.14 6.23 5.08
CA ASP A 314 -5.86 6.33 5.80
C ASP A 314 -4.82 5.36 5.23
N TRP A 315 -5.23 4.12 4.94
CA TRP A 315 -4.40 3.08 4.33
C TRP A 315 -3.88 3.48 2.95
N PHE A 316 -4.77 4.01 2.10
CA PHE A 316 -4.41 4.48 0.75
C PHE A 316 -3.44 5.66 0.78
N ILE A 317 -3.64 6.61 1.69
CA ILE A 317 -2.73 7.75 1.86
C ILE A 317 -1.34 7.27 2.30
N MET A 318 -1.25 6.36 3.27
CA MET A 318 0.03 5.80 3.71
C MET A 318 0.73 5.02 2.60
N GLY A 319 -0.02 4.19 1.85
CA GLY A 319 0.52 3.45 0.70
C GLY A 319 1.09 4.37 -0.39
N TYR A 320 0.41 5.49 -0.66
CA TYR A 320 0.87 6.53 -1.58
C TYR A 320 2.12 7.27 -1.05
N ILE A 321 2.14 7.66 0.22
CA ILE A 321 3.31 8.33 0.85
C ILE A 321 4.54 7.42 0.79
N ASN A 322 4.39 6.14 1.12
CA ASN A 322 5.49 5.18 1.06
C ASN A 322 6.00 5.01 -0.38
N GLY A 323 5.10 4.93 -1.37
CA GLY A 323 5.46 4.90 -2.79
C GLY A 323 6.24 6.15 -3.23
N LEU A 324 5.76 7.34 -2.84
CA LEU A 324 6.44 8.62 -3.10
C LEU A 324 7.85 8.65 -2.52
N GLN A 325 8.00 8.23 -1.27
CA GLN A 325 9.29 8.19 -0.58
C GLN A 325 10.26 7.25 -1.30
N SER A 326 9.81 6.03 -1.60
CA SER A 326 10.62 5.00 -2.24
C SER A 326 11.07 5.41 -3.64
N PHE A 327 10.13 5.91 -4.45
CA PHE A 327 10.41 6.34 -5.82
C PHE A 327 11.29 7.59 -5.84
N GLY A 328 11.01 8.57 -4.97
CA GLY A 328 11.83 9.77 -4.81
C GLY A 328 13.26 9.43 -4.42
N HIS A 329 13.45 8.52 -3.44
CA HIS A 329 14.77 8.06 -3.01
C HIS A 329 15.55 7.36 -4.14
N ARG A 330 14.88 6.47 -4.90
CA ARG A 330 15.48 5.80 -6.07
C ARG A 330 15.88 6.81 -7.15
N SER A 331 15.03 7.79 -7.43
CA SER A 331 15.29 8.83 -8.43
C SER A 331 16.50 9.69 -8.05
N LEU A 332 16.58 10.13 -6.79
CA LEU A 332 17.71 10.88 -6.24
C LEU A 332 19.04 10.11 -6.33
N ASN A 333 19.02 8.81 -6.05
CA ASN A 333 20.22 7.98 -6.12
C ASN A 333 20.71 7.79 -7.56
N ARG A 334 19.81 7.75 -8.55
CA ARG A 334 20.16 7.70 -9.98
C ARG A 334 20.69 9.04 -10.50
N SER A 335 20.18 10.16 -9.98
CA SER A 335 20.49 11.50 -10.47
C SER A 335 21.73 12.16 -9.84
N ARG A 336 22.57 11.42 -9.08
CA ARG A 336 23.80 11.95 -8.45
C ARG A 336 24.79 12.65 -9.40
N THR A 337 24.55 12.64 -10.72
CA THR A 337 25.32 13.34 -11.73
C THR A 337 24.75 14.72 -12.15
N LYS A 338 23.45 15.03 -11.94
CA LYS A 338 22.83 16.36 -12.20
C LYS A 338 21.56 16.54 -11.33
N ILE A 339 21.43 17.67 -10.63
CA ILE A 339 20.18 18.04 -9.93
C ILE A 339 19.19 18.58 -10.97
N TRP A 340 18.02 17.95 -11.11
CA TRP A 340 16.95 18.36 -12.03
C TRP A 340 15.79 19.00 -11.25
N GLU A 341 15.01 19.86 -11.91
CA GLU A 341 13.78 20.49 -11.37
C GLU A 341 12.78 19.47 -10.78
N SER A 342 12.78 18.25 -11.30
CA SER A 342 11.97 17.13 -10.81
C SER A 342 12.19 16.81 -9.33
N THR A 343 13.39 17.06 -8.77
CA THR A 343 13.67 16.81 -7.34
C THR A 343 12.81 17.68 -6.43
N GLY A 344 12.66 18.97 -6.77
CA GLY A 344 11.82 19.89 -5.98
C GLY A 344 10.33 19.54 -6.06
N GLN A 345 9.89 19.01 -7.20
CA GLN A 345 8.52 18.51 -7.40
C GLN A 345 8.22 17.30 -6.52
N TRP A 346 9.13 16.32 -6.43
CA TRP A 346 8.99 15.17 -5.52
C TRP A 346 8.94 15.57 -4.06
N GLU A 347 9.84 16.47 -3.63
CA GLU A 347 9.85 16.97 -2.25
C GLU A 347 8.56 17.72 -1.91
N SER A 348 8.06 18.54 -2.84
CA SER A 348 6.79 19.24 -2.69
C SER A 348 5.60 18.29 -2.63
N ALA A 349 5.55 17.29 -3.52
CA ALA A 349 4.52 16.25 -3.51
C ALA A 349 4.49 15.51 -2.17
N LEU A 350 5.66 15.08 -1.68
CA LEU A 350 5.77 14.39 -0.40
C LEU A 350 5.40 15.30 0.79
N ALA A 351 5.81 16.57 0.79
CA ALA A 351 5.45 17.52 1.84
C ALA A 351 3.93 17.74 1.89
N ASN A 352 3.30 17.93 0.73
CA ASN A 352 1.84 18.06 0.62
C ASN A 352 1.13 16.77 1.07
N ALA A 353 1.62 15.59 0.71
CA ALA A 353 1.01 14.32 1.13
C ALA A 353 1.07 14.13 2.66
N ASN A 354 2.22 14.41 3.29
CA ASN A 354 2.33 14.33 4.75
C ASN A 354 1.45 15.37 5.46
N THR A 355 1.36 16.57 4.90
CA THR A 355 0.50 17.65 5.44
C THR A 355 -0.97 17.24 5.33
N ALA A 356 -1.38 16.71 4.16
CA ALA A 356 -2.71 16.14 3.95
C ALA A 356 -3.04 15.07 4.99
N HIS A 357 -2.13 14.10 5.18
CA HIS A 357 -2.32 13.01 6.12
C HIS A 357 -2.52 13.52 7.56
N TRP A 358 -1.73 14.51 7.98
CA TRP A 358 -1.90 15.16 9.28
C TRP A 358 -3.28 15.82 9.40
N TYR A 359 -3.65 16.70 8.46
CA TYR A 359 -4.97 17.38 8.48
C TYR A 359 -6.13 16.40 8.55
N LEU A 360 -6.07 15.30 7.80
CA LEU A 360 -7.14 14.31 7.74
C LEU A 360 -7.26 13.49 9.04
N ARG A 361 -6.15 13.20 9.74
CA ARG A 361 -6.20 12.55 11.04
C ARG A 361 -6.66 13.48 12.16
N GLU A 362 -6.17 14.72 12.19
CA GLU A 362 -6.64 15.72 13.15
C GLU A 362 -8.14 16.04 12.94
N ALA A 363 -8.61 16.06 11.70
CA ALA A 363 -10.03 16.15 11.39
C ALA A 363 -10.85 14.99 12.01
N ALA A 364 -10.29 13.79 12.06
CA ALA A 364 -10.93 12.65 12.71
C ALA A 364 -10.98 12.83 14.24
N GLU A 365 -9.93 13.38 14.85
CA GLU A 365 -9.90 13.69 16.29
C GLU A 365 -10.86 14.83 16.66
N ALA A 366 -10.87 15.94 15.91
CA ALA A 366 -11.83 17.03 16.11
C ALA A 366 -13.29 16.54 16.03
N ALA A 367 -13.58 15.59 15.12
CA ALA A 367 -14.90 14.96 15.04
C ALA A 367 -15.22 14.09 16.27
N ASN A 368 -14.23 13.39 16.85
CA ASN A 368 -14.39 12.63 18.10
C ASN A 368 -14.72 13.57 19.27
N GLU A 369 -14.14 14.77 19.28
CA GLU A 369 -14.40 15.84 20.24
C GLU A 369 -15.71 16.60 19.99
N ARG A 370 -16.46 16.23 18.94
CA ARG A 370 -17.73 16.85 18.49
C ARG A 370 -17.59 18.26 17.93
N ASP A 371 -16.39 18.67 17.52
CA ASP A 371 -16.16 19.89 16.75
C ASP A 371 -16.29 19.60 15.24
N PHE A 372 -17.53 19.45 14.78
CA PHE A 372 -17.81 18.99 13.42
C PHE A 372 -17.48 20.02 12.34
N GLU A 373 -17.61 21.31 12.64
CA GLU A 373 -17.27 22.38 11.70
C GLU A 373 -15.75 22.42 11.48
N HIS A 374 -14.97 22.37 12.55
CA HIS A 374 -13.52 22.31 12.44
C HIS A 374 -13.07 21.02 11.73
N ALA A 375 -13.64 19.88 12.09
CA ALA A 375 -13.35 18.60 11.46
C ALA A 375 -13.60 18.61 9.94
N GLU A 376 -14.72 19.19 9.48
CA GLU A 376 -15.03 19.28 8.05
C GLU A 376 -14.07 20.23 7.30
N ASN A 377 -13.73 21.37 7.92
CA ASN A 377 -12.77 22.32 7.36
C ASN A 377 -11.37 21.70 7.23
N MET A 378 -10.90 20.99 8.26
CA MET A 378 -9.62 20.28 8.21
C MET A 378 -9.62 19.14 7.20
N ALA A 379 -10.71 18.37 7.12
CA ALA A 379 -10.84 17.29 6.13
C ALA A 379 -10.76 17.84 4.70
N SER A 380 -11.44 18.96 4.43
CA SER A 380 -11.44 19.62 3.12
C SER A 380 -10.03 20.13 2.75
N GLN A 381 -9.35 20.81 3.67
CA GLN A 381 -7.96 21.24 3.49
C GLN A 381 -7.02 20.05 3.27
N GLY A 382 -7.21 18.96 4.03
CA GLY A 382 -6.46 17.73 3.87
C GLY A 382 -6.62 17.13 2.47
N LEU A 383 -7.84 17.06 1.96
CA LEU A 383 -8.12 16.57 0.61
C LEU A 383 -7.52 17.48 -0.47
N GLU A 384 -7.62 18.80 -0.33
CA GLU A 384 -6.98 19.76 -1.25
C GLU A 384 -5.45 19.58 -1.30
N ARG A 385 -4.82 19.41 -0.13
CA ARG A 385 -3.38 19.12 -0.04
C ARG A 385 -3.01 17.80 -0.69
N LEU A 386 -3.86 16.78 -0.57
CA LEU A 386 -3.65 15.49 -1.23
C LEU A 386 -3.72 15.62 -2.74
N ILE A 387 -4.73 16.33 -3.26
CA ILE A 387 -4.86 16.62 -4.70
C ILE A 387 -3.65 17.42 -5.20
N GLN A 388 -3.20 18.42 -4.43
CA GLN A 388 -1.99 19.18 -4.79
C GLN A 388 -0.74 18.30 -4.78
N SER A 389 -0.64 17.33 -3.85
CA SER A 389 0.46 16.36 -3.86
C SER A 389 0.47 15.56 -5.16
N VAL A 390 -0.68 14.99 -5.54
CA VAL A 390 -0.85 14.19 -6.76
C VAL A 390 -0.47 15.01 -8.01
N SER A 391 -0.92 16.26 -8.10
CA SER A 391 -0.60 17.16 -9.21
C SER A 391 0.87 17.59 -9.27
N ASN A 392 1.60 17.52 -8.15
CA ASN A 392 3.02 17.87 -8.09
C ASN A 392 3.93 16.70 -8.49
N VAL A 393 3.39 15.49 -8.62
CA VAL A 393 4.19 14.34 -9.05
C VAL A 393 4.57 14.52 -10.52
N PRO A 394 5.87 14.48 -10.87
CA PRO A 394 6.32 14.57 -12.26
C PRO A 394 6.14 13.23 -12.97
N TYR A 395 4.88 12.82 -13.11
CA TYR A 395 4.47 11.58 -13.74
C TYR A 395 3.33 11.90 -14.72
N GLU A 396 3.52 11.54 -15.99
CA GLU A 396 2.46 11.70 -16.98
C GLU A 396 1.39 10.63 -16.75
N PRO A 397 0.13 11.01 -16.47
CA PRO A 397 -0.94 10.04 -16.38
C PRO A 397 -1.14 9.38 -17.74
N ILE A 398 -1.49 8.08 -17.74
CA ILE A 398 -1.77 7.30 -18.96
C ILE A 398 -2.88 7.97 -19.79
N TYR A 399 -3.82 8.63 -19.11
CA TYR A 399 -4.85 9.45 -19.73
C TYR A 399 -4.68 10.90 -19.30
N GLU A 400 -4.26 11.75 -20.24
CA GLU A 400 -4.07 13.19 -20.01
C GLU A 400 -5.40 13.94 -19.80
N ARG A 401 -6.54 13.34 -20.21
CA ARG A 401 -7.88 13.92 -20.12
C ARG A 401 -8.91 12.90 -19.64
N SER A 402 -9.79 13.32 -18.72
CA SER A 402 -10.98 12.55 -18.33
C SER A 402 -11.91 12.37 -19.54
N LEU A 403 -12.54 11.21 -19.68
CA LEU A 403 -13.52 10.97 -20.74
C LEU A 403 -14.67 11.98 -20.69
N ALA A 404 -15.09 12.39 -19.49
CA ALA A 404 -16.13 13.41 -19.31
C ALA A 404 -15.70 14.80 -19.82
N SER A 405 -14.40 15.07 -19.96
CA SER A 405 -13.94 16.33 -20.57
C SER A 405 -14.08 16.35 -22.09
N LEU A 406 -14.31 15.19 -22.71
CA LEU A 406 -14.54 15.08 -24.15
C LEU A 406 -16.01 15.36 -24.52
N TRP A 407 -16.91 15.40 -23.53
CA TRP A 407 -18.34 15.59 -23.74
C TRP A 407 -19.01 16.16 -22.49
N ASP A 408 -19.49 17.40 -22.59
CA ASP A 408 -20.14 18.12 -21.50
C ASP A 408 -21.65 17.82 -21.33
N GLY A 409 -22.19 16.93 -22.16
CA GLY A 409 -23.60 16.56 -22.16
C GLY A 409 -24.55 17.61 -22.75
N SER A 410 -24.04 18.69 -23.36
CA SER A 410 -24.88 19.77 -23.94
C SER A 410 -25.59 19.38 -25.24
N MET A 411 -25.09 18.35 -25.94
CA MET A 411 -25.67 17.78 -27.17
C MET A 411 -25.43 16.26 -27.20
N PRO A 412 -26.10 15.47 -28.07
CA PRO A 412 -25.81 14.04 -28.23
C PRO A 412 -24.33 13.76 -28.52
N LEU A 413 -23.80 12.64 -28.02
CA LEU A 413 -22.39 12.30 -28.12
C LEU A 413 -21.93 12.17 -29.59
N GLU A 414 -22.79 11.62 -30.44
CA GLU A 414 -22.56 11.45 -31.88
C GLU A 414 -22.40 12.80 -32.58
N GLU A 415 -23.19 13.79 -32.17
CA GLU A 415 -23.12 15.16 -32.70
C GLU A 415 -21.85 15.87 -32.22
N ALA A 416 -21.54 15.75 -30.93
CA ALA A 416 -20.33 16.32 -30.32
C ALA A 416 -19.04 15.76 -30.93
N LEU A 417 -19.05 14.51 -31.40
CA LEU A 417 -17.90 13.82 -31.98
C LEU A 417 -17.95 13.67 -33.51
N SER A 418 -18.91 14.32 -34.17
CA SER A 418 -19.13 14.24 -35.62
C SER A 418 -17.89 14.57 -36.47
N SER A 419 -17.02 15.44 -35.97
CA SER A 419 -15.76 15.82 -36.63
C SER A 419 -14.70 14.70 -36.66
N ARG A 420 -14.87 13.63 -35.88
CA ARG A 420 -13.85 12.56 -35.76
C ARG A 420 -14.01 11.40 -36.74
N ASN A 421 -15.01 11.40 -37.63
CA ASN A 421 -15.29 10.30 -38.57
C ASN A 421 -15.33 8.92 -37.87
N ILE A 422 -15.91 8.84 -36.68
CA ILE A 422 -16.03 7.58 -35.91
C ILE A 422 -17.36 6.88 -36.22
N PHE A 423 -18.32 7.61 -36.78
CA PHE A 423 -19.68 7.14 -37.09
C PHE A 423 -20.03 7.33 -38.56
#